data_AF-A0AA95GJ77-F1
#
_entry.id   AF-A0AA95GJ77-F1
#
_cell.length_a   1.000
_cell.length_b   1.000
_cell.length_c   1.000
_cell.angle_alpha   90.00
_cell.angle_beta   90.00
_cell.angle_gamma   90.00
#
_symmetry.space_group_name_H-M   'P 1'
#
loop_
_entity.id
_entity.type
_entity.pdbx_description
1 polymer ?
#
loop_
_entity_poly.entity_id
_entity_poly.type
_entity_poly.pdbx_seq_one_letter_code
_entity_poly.pdbx_strand_id
1 'polypeptide(L)'
;MTVRSNSFYLEQIIDVIIDVDSQTLYGTLHFGGFGRIPEFRVKSGASPALPDFYVYVRDNKKLTCTSLRDAKTYTLHEIKLTNDLIVSADYITMGKQLPHFDKFELHLTGISVWIEGNRNFILNGDCLERNISTEKISKLFSFDSEDYLLSTNYHINTHNETPVDSHFSIEHTLVIQKKKENLSFEECKKVSHELRNLFSLLIGNSLSVSEIWIFNHDDPTRNQWLYFPTVLYAQQPLQYAFEALFPFAYLTNENKWVSILTQYFSKNTSRDIWQRLLPSYGKMAVWEYGILSRVVILEMYAGVKTTKKKLKMENNLCKDFKKELEKTIDTFKSSKNISGDNQIVIDSMKKCILNTKNTIFPTLREKYEKLMREISPALKDAITFTDDDFIKIKKIRDNTVHGLDYKGNSSGSDITYEMQLSDRLLVLLMCFVYLELGFTETEIASSLQHSHCKFIIGANLNKRKLSLLSGNAMLIKLTEQPKNMVLRDYDMVVVNHLIRTNTWYLNEQITQKLRTEYRNIGVSTLLDYVKGIVPNKKGQKIELIQQAYIESERGETEHYSTVVICSCN
;
A
#
# COMPACT_ATOMS: atom_id res chain seq x y z
N MET A 1 -6.51 20.68 31.54
CA MET A 1 -6.87 19.27 31.87
C MET A 1 -6.31 18.41 30.75
N THR A 2 -5.28 17.59 31.00
CA THR A 2 -4.70 16.70 29.99
C THR A 2 -5.70 15.59 29.68
N VAL A 3 -6.40 15.70 28.54
CA VAL A 3 -7.22 14.61 28.01
C VAL A 3 -6.27 13.45 27.75
N ARG A 4 -6.37 12.39 28.56
CA ARG A 4 -5.71 11.12 28.24
C ARG A 4 -6.28 10.67 26.89
N SER A 5 -5.44 10.67 25.87
CA SER A 5 -5.79 10.22 24.53
C SER A 5 -6.24 8.75 24.59
N ASN A 6 -7.40 8.44 24.01
CA ASN A 6 -7.93 7.08 23.89
C ASN A 6 -7.29 6.36 22.68
N SER A 7 -5.95 6.31 22.67
CA SER A 7 -5.17 5.75 21.57
C SER A 7 -4.76 4.32 21.86
N PHE A 8 -4.90 3.44 20.86
CA PHE A 8 -4.47 2.04 20.91
C PHE A 8 -2.96 1.91 21.16
N TYR A 9 -2.19 2.95 20.84
CA TYR A 9 -0.74 3.00 21.05
C TYR A 9 -0.33 3.20 22.51
N LEU A 10 -1.20 3.79 23.32
CA LEU A 10 -0.89 4.09 24.71
C LEU A 10 -1.14 2.85 25.55
N GLU A 11 -0.09 2.35 26.19
CA GLU A 11 -0.23 1.31 27.21
C GLU A 11 -0.97 1.88 28.42
N GLN A 12 -2.06 1.22 28.79
CA GLN A 12 -2.91 1.58 29.92
C GLN A 12 -2.77 0.51 30.99
N ILE A 13 -2.28 0.92 32.16
CA ILE A 13 -2.25 0.12 33.39
C ILE A 13 -3.08 0.89 34.41
N ILE A 14 -4.23 0.33 34.78
CA ILE A 14 -5.24 1.03 35.57
C ILE A 14 -5.60 0.17 36.77
N ASP A 15 -5.45 0.70 37.98
CA ASP A 15 -6.02 0.07 39.17
C ASP A 15 -7.54 0.21 39.17
N VAL A 16 -8.25 -0.92 39.31
CA VAL A 16 -9.70 -1.00 39.22
C VAL A 16 -10.30 -1.83 40.35
N ILE A 17 -11.59 -1.58 40.61
CA ILE A 17 -12.44 -2.41 41.44
C ILE A 17 -13.54 -3.07 40.62
N ILE A 18 -13.98 -4.23 41.07
CA ILE A 18 -15.07 -5.00 40.49
C ILE A 18 -15.99 -5.42 41.63
N ASP A 19 -17.29 -5.25 41.43
CA ASP A 19 -18.32 -5.73 42.36
C ASP A 19 -19.01 -6.95 41.74
N VAL A 20 -18.84 -8.12 42.37
CA VAL A 20 -19.44 -9.40 41.96
C VAL A 20 -20.19 -9.98 43.15
N ASP A 21 -21.51 -10.15 43.04
CA ASP A 21 -22.36 -10.81 44.04
C ASP A 21 -22.09 -10.40 45.50
N SER A 22 -21.99 -9.08 45.74
CA SER A 22 -21.70 -8.44 47.05
C SER A 22 -20.25 -8.54 47.54
N GLN A 23 -19.32 -8.99 46.70
CA GLN A 23 -17.88 -8.97 46.96
C GLN A 23 -17.20 -7.92 46.09
N THR A 24 -16.36 -7.08 46.71
CA THR A 24 -15.52 -6.12 46.00
C THR A 24 -14.12 -6.68 45.84
N LEU A 25 -13.68 -6.84 44.59
CA LEU A 25 -12.35 -7.30 44.24
C LEU A 25 -11.50 -6.15 43.70
N TYR A 26 -10.23 -6.16 44.08
CA TYR A 26 -9.24 -5.18 43.62
C TYR A 26 -8.28 -5.83 42.64
N GLY A 27 -7.97 -5.12 41.56
CA GLY A 27 -7.03 -5.60 40.58
C GLY A 27 -6.50 -4.51 39.68
N THR A 28 -5.81 -4.94 38.63
CA THR A 28 -5.20 -4.06 37.65
C THR A 28 -5.66 -4.48 36.26
N LEU A 29 -6.22 -3.53 35.52
CA LEU A 29 -6.60 -3.66 34.12
C LEU A 29 -5.44 -3.21 33.23
N HIS A 30 -5.04 -4.04 32.28
CA HIS A 30 -3.92 -3.82 31.37
C HIS A 30 -4.35 -4.01 29.91
N PHE A 31 -4.19 -2.99 29.08
CA PHE A 31 -4.48 -3.02 27.65
C PHE A 31 -3.71 -1.93 26.91
N GLY A 32 -3.81 -1.90 25.58
CA GLY A 32 -3.07 -0.94 24.76
C GLY A 32 -1.56 -1.24 24.72
N GLY A 33 -0.83 -0.49 23.89
CA GLY A 33 0.60 -0.72 23.68
C GLY A 33 0.88 -1.98 22.88
N PHE A 34 1.26 -1.82 21.60
CA PHE A 34 1.62 -2.90 20.67
C PHE A 34 0.62 -4.07 20.57
N GLY A 35 -0.69 -3.77 20.51
CA GLY A 35 -1.71 -4.79 20.24
C GLY A 35 -1.93 -5.81 21.37
N ARG A 36 -1.61 -5.43 22.61
CA ARG A 36 -1.76 -6.25 23.82
C ARG A 36 -3.19 -6.78 23.99
N ILE A 37 -3.30 -8.05 24.38
CA ILE A 37 -4.57 -8.65 24.80
C ILE A 37 -5.01 -7.98 26.12
N PRO A 38 -6.23 -7.45 26.22
CA PRO A 38 -6.82 -6.99 27.46
C PRO A 38 -6.73 -8.02 28.58
N GLU A 39 -6.20 -7.62 29.73
CA GLU A 39 -6.09 -8.48 30.91
C GLU A 39 -6.53 -7.72 32.17
N PHE A 40 -7.41 -8.34 32.95
CA PHE A 40 -7.65 -7.98 34.34
C PHE A 40 -6.91 -8.95 35.25
N ARG A 41 -6.09 -8.42 36.16
CA ARG A 41 -5.29 -9.19 37.12
C ARG A 41 -5.75 -8.92 38.54
N VAL A 42 -6.19 -9.95 39.25
CA VAL A 42 -6.61 -9.84 40.67
C VAL A 42 -5.37 -9.64 41.54
N LYS A 43 -5.41 -8.72 42.52
CA LYS A 43 -4.29 -8.51 43.46
C LYS A 43 -4.18 -9.69 44.44
N SER A 44 -3.01 -10.33 44.47
CA SER A 44 -2.67 -11.47 45.33
C SER A 44 -2.81 -11.08 46.81
N GLY A 45 -3.82 -11.62 47.50
CA GLY A 45 -4.18 -11.27 48.88
C GLY A 45 -5.68 -11.38 49.17
N ALA A 46 -6.53 -11.37 48.14
CA ALA A 46 -7.97 -11.63 48.22
C ALA A 46 -8.30 -13.15 48.32
N SER A 47 -7.76 -13.83 49.33
CA SER A 47 -7.66 -15.30 49.39
C SER A 47 -8.96 -16.11 49.63
N PRO A 48 -10.09 -15.59 50.16
CA PRO A 48 -11.33 -16.37 50.27
C PRO A 48 -12.36 -16.12 49.14
N ALA A 49 -12.23 -15.04 48.36
CA ALA A 49 -13.26 -14.52 47.43
C ALA A 49 -13.18 -15.08 45.99
N LEU A 50 -12.32 -16.07 45.77
CA LEU A 50 -12.02 -16.57 44.43
C LEU A 50 -13.08 -17.52 43.85
N PRO A 51 -13.73 -18.44 44.60
CA PRO A 51 -14.69 -19.39 44.02
C PRO A 51 -15.89 -18.73 43.32
N ASP A 52 -16.53 -17.75 43.96
CA ASP A 52 -17.71 -17.06 43.41
C ASP A 52 -17.33 -16.21 42.19
N PHE A 53 -16.16 -15.56 42.24
CA PHE A 53 -15.61 -14.85 41.09
C PHE A 53 -15.35 -15.77 39.89
N TYR A 54 -14.80 -16.97 40.09
CA TYR A 54 -14.59 -17.91 39.00
C TYR A 54 -15.90 -18.41 38.39
N VAL A 55 -16.90 -18.70 39.24
CA VAL A 55 -18.25 -19.06 38.79
C VAL A 55 -18.82 -17.93 37.95
N TYR A 56 -18.72 -16.69 38.43
CA TYR A 56 -19.16 -15.51 37.69
C TYR A 56 -18.47 -15.39 36.33
N VAL A 57 -17.13 -15.46 36.27
CA VAL A 57 -16.37 -15.32 35.01
C VAL A 57 -16.65 -16.46 34.04
N ARG A 58 -16.91 -17.67 34.53
CA ARG A 58 -17.27 -18.82 33.69
C ARG A 58 -18.68 -18.67 33.10
N ASP A 59 -19.61 -18.17 33.91
CA ASP A 59 -21.03 -18.13 33.56
C ASP A 59 -21.42 -16.80 32.86
N ASN A 60 -20.54 -15.81 32.88
CA ASN A 60 -20.74 -14.51 32.23
C ASN A 60 -19.65 -14.22 31.18
N LYS A 61 -20.06 -13.59 30.08
CA LYS A 61 -19.14 -13.15 29.02
C LYS A 61 -18.62 -11.72 29.23
N LYS A 62 -18.97 -11.07 30.34
CA LYS A 62 -18.70 -9.63 30.55
C LYS A 62 -18.28 -9.36 31.98
N LEU A 63 -17.37 -8.40 32.13
CA LEU A 63 -16.86 -7.94 33.42
C LEU A 63 -16.76 -6.43 33.41
N THR A 64 -17.44 -5.77 34.35
CA THR A 64 -17.41 -4.31 34.48
C THR A 64 -16.50 -3.90 35.63
N CYS A 65 -15.53 -3.05 35.32
CA CYS A 65 -14.53 -2.55 36.26
C CYS A 65 -14.69 -1.03 36.42
N THR A 66 -14.46 -0.51 37.62
CA THR A 66 -14.44 0.93 37.89
C THR A 66 -13.02 1.35 38.28
N SER A 67 -12.47 2.36 37.62
CA SER A 67 -11.15 2.88 37.96
C SER A 67 -11.15 3.52 39.34
N LEU A 68 -10.15 3.17 40.14
CA LEU A 68 -9.94 3.77 41.46
C LEU A 68 -9.49 5.24 41.40
N ARG A 69 -8.96 5.70 40.25
CA ARG A 69 -8.37 7.03 40.12
C ARG A 69 -9.37 8.08 39.67
N ASP A 70 -10.18 7.77 38.66
CA ASP A 70 -11.06 8.73 37.99
C ASP A 70 -12.53 8.28 37.94
N ALA A 71 -12.87 7.19 38.65
CA ALA A 71 -14.20 6.60 38.69
C ALA A 71 -14.78 6.22 37.31
N LYS A 72 -13.94 6.18 36.25
CA LYS A 72 -14.39 5.75 34.92
C LYS A 72 -14.69 4.26 34.92
N THR A 73 -15.76 3.90 34.24
CA THR A 73 -16.16 2.51 34.02
C THR A 73 -15.50 1.95 32.76
N TYR A 74 -14.99 0.74 32.85
CA TYR A 74 -14.51 -0.05 31.72
C TYR A 74 -15.28 -1.38 31.70
N THR A 75 -15.72 -1.83 30.53
CA THR A 75 -16.39 -3.12 30.38
C THR A 75 -15.54 -4.01 29.48
N LEU A 76 -15.12 -5.16 30.01
CA LEU A 76 -14.46 -6.23 29.27
C LEU A 76 -15.53 -7.14 28.69
N HIS A 77 -15.37 -7.54 27.43
CA HIS A 77 -16.32 -8.40 26.71
C HIS A 77 -15.63 -9.64 26.14
N GLU A 78 -16.41 -10.72 26.04
CA GLU A 78 -15.93 -12.06 25.68
C GLU A 78 -14.75 -12.50 26.56
N ILE A 79 -14.97 -12.40 27.88
CA ILE A 79 -13.95 -12.69 28.89
C ILE A 79 -13.64 -14.20 28.96
N LYS A 80 -12.38 -14.53 29.25
CA LYS A 80 -11.89 -15.89 29.47
C LYS A 80 -10.93 -15.91 30.64
N LEU A 81 -11.13 -16.86 31.56
CA LEU A 81 -10.16 -17.13 32.62
C LEU A 81 -8.93 -17.82 32.01
N THR A 82 -7.78 -17.14 32.02
CA THR A 82 -6.54 -17.68 31.44
C THR A 82 -5.73 -18.44 32.49
N ASN A 83 -5.64 -17.88 33.70
CA ASN A 83 -5.03 -18.46 34.89
C ASN A 83 -5.86 -18.05 36.11
N ASP A 84 -5.61 -18.66 37.28
CA ASP A 84 -6.34 -18.41 38.53
C ASP A 84 -6.47 -16.93 38.94
N LEU A 85 -5.61 -16.03 38.45
CA LEU A 85 -5.68 -14.60 38.80
C LEU A 85 -5.83 -13.67 37.59
N ILE A 86 -6.02 -14.22 36.38
CA ILE A 86 -5.98 -13.44 35.13
C ILE A 86 -7.22 -13.73 34.28
N VAL A 87 -8.00 -12.70 34.05
CA VAL A 87 -9.12 -12.69 33.10
C VAL A 87 -8.67 -11.94 31.84
N SER A 88 -8.60 -12.65 30.72
CA SER A 88 -8.39 -12.03 29.41
C SER A 88 -9.73 -11.64 28.77
N ALA A 89 -9.72 -10.68 27.86
CA ALA A 89 -10.90 -10.29 27.09
C ALA A 89 -10.55 -10.00 25.64
N ASP A 90 -11.49 -10.24 24.73
CA ASP A 90 -11.28 -9.94 23.30
C ASP A 90 -11.51 -8.44 23.01
N TYR A 91 -12.32 -7.75 23.84
CA TYR A 91 -12.67 -6.33 23.68
C TYR A 91 -12.77 -5.58 25.01
N ILE A 92 -12.51 -4.27 24.98
CA ILE A 92 -12.81 -3.33 26.07
C ILE A 92 -13.67 -2.18 25.52
N THR A 93 -14.69 -1.76 26.26
CA THR A 93 -15.34 -0.46 26.05
C THR A 93 -15.17 0.46 27.25
N MET A 94 -15.06 1.78 27.00
CA MET A 94 -15.08 2.79 28.06
C MET A 94 -16.54 3.23 28.30
N GLY A 95 -17.11 2.88 29.44
CA GLY A 95 -18.50 3.13 29.82
C GLY A 95 -19.29 1.86 30.16
N LYS A 96 -20.55 2.05 30.59
CA LYS A 96 -21.52 0.98 30.86
C LYS A 96 -22.15 0.49 29.55
N GLN A 97 -22.52 -0.79 29.46
CA GLN A 97 -23.04 -1.43 28.23
C GLN A 97 -23.87 -0.53 27.28
N LEU A 98 -23.42 -0.42 26.02
CA LEU A 98 -24.26 0.06 24.92
C LEU A 98 -25.15 -1.11 24.43
N PRO A 99 -26.48 -0.98 24.45
CA PRO A 99 -27.36 -2.09 24.09
C PRO A 99 -27.46 -2.30 22.56
N HIS A 100 -27.42 -1.23 21.76
CA HIS A 100 -27.61 -1.28 20.31
C HIS A 100 -26.75 -0.22 19.61
N PHE A 101 -25.98 -0.60 18.58
CA PHE A 101 -25.22 0.31 17.73
C PHE A 101 -25.17 -0.25 16.30
N ASP A 102 -25.30 0.61 15.30
CA ASP A 102 -25.22 0.29 13.87
C ASP A 102 -24.13 1.08 13.15
N LYS A 103 -23.47 2.00 13.87
CA LYS A 103 -22.44 2.91 13.37
C LYS A 103 -21.19 2.89 14.24
N PHE A 104 -20.03 2.95 13.59
CA PHE A 104 -18.76 3.26 14.26
C PHE A 104 -17.90 4.23 13.44
N GLU A 105 -17.09 5.01 14.14
CA GLU A 105 -16.05 5.86 13.57
C GLU A 105 -14.69 5.21 13.81
N LEU A 106 -13.93 5.06 12.72
CA LEU A 106 -12.63 4.43 12.66
C LEU A 106 -11.57 5.48 12.35
N HIS A 107 -10.60 5.59 13.25
CA HIS A 107 -9.44 6.44 13.07
C HIS A 107 -8.27 5.55 12.63
N LEU A 108 -7.73 5.83 11.46
CA LEU A 108 -6.51 5.20 10.96
C LEU A 108 -5.37 6.20 10.96
N THR A 109 -4.17 5.75 11.33
CA THR A 109 -2.97 6.59 11.23
C THR A 109 -2.76 7.06 9.79
N GLY A 110 -2.25 8.29 9.60
CA GLY A 110 -1.97 8.86 8.27
C GLY A 110 -3.17 9.32 7.44
N ILE A 111 -4.41 8.90 7.74
CA ILE A 111 -5.59 9.29 6.94
C ILE A 111 -5.79 10.80 6.91
N SER A 112 -5.64 11.50 8.03
CA SER A 112 -5.79 12.96 8.07
C SER A 112 -4.80 13.66 7.15
N VAL A 113 -3.52 13.25 7.15
CA VAL A 113 -2.48 13.80 6.26
C VAL A 113 -2.86 13.55 4.80
N TRP A 114 -3.36 12.35 4.50
CA TRP A 114 -3.72 11.96 3.14
C TRP A 114 -4.94 12.72 2.58
N ILE A 115 -5.99 12.91 3.39
CA ILE A 115 -7.22 13.60 3.00
C ILE A 115 -7.02 15.12 2.96
N GLU A 116 -6.26 15.68 3.91
CA GLU A 116 -5.98 17.12 3.93
C GLU A 116 -5.15 17.58 2.74
N GLY A 117 -4.26 16.72 2.22
CA GLY A 117 -3.44 17.09 1.07
C GLY A 117 -2.57 18.31 1.36
N ASN A 118 -2.43 19.18 0.36
CA ASN A 118 -1.69 20.44 0.46
C ASN A 118 -2.61 21.64 0.72
N ARG A 119 -3.54 21.53 1.68
CA ARG A 119 -4.40 22.66 2.08
C ARG A 119 -3.66 23.56 3.07
N ASN A 120 -3.35 24.78 2.62
CA ASN A 120 -2.67 25.79 3.42
C ASN A 120 -3.66 26.82 3.97
N PHE A 121 -3.22 27.53 5.01
CA PHE A 121 -3.87 28.76 5.42
C PHE A 121 -3.49 29.88 4.46
N ILE A 122 -4.43 30.80 4.27
CA ILE A 122 -4.28 32.00 3.46
C ILE A 122 -4.45 33.18 4.42
N LEU A 123 -3.50 34.11 4.39
CA LEU A 123 -3.62 35.37 5.10
C LEU A 123 -4.48 36.32 4.24
N ASN A 124 -5.64 36.70 4.76
CA ASN A 124 -6.58 37.60 4.11
C ASN A 124 -6.78 38.84 4.99
N GLY A 125 -6.02 39.89 4.70
CA GLY A 125 -5.91 41.05 5.59
C GLY A 125 -5.33 40.65 6.94
N ASP A 126 -6.09 40.88 8.01
CA ASP A 126 -5.71 40.54 9.39
C ASP A 126 -6.25 39.17 9.85
N CYS A 127 -6.88 38.40 8.95
CA CYS A 127 -7.48 37.10 9.26
C CYS A 127 -6.72 35.96 8.59
N LEU A 128 -6.44 34.90 9.36
CA LEU A 128 -5.92 33.65 8.83
C LEU A 128 -7.09 32.72 8.48
N GLU A 129 -7.31 32.48 7.19
CA GLU A 129 -8.44 31.69 6.69
C GLU A 129 -7.95 30.36 6.12
N ARG A 130 -8.74 29.30 6.26
CA ARG A 130 -8.48 28.01 5.60
C ARG A 130 -9.78 27.43 5.08
N ASN A 131 -9.74 26.96 3.84
CA ASN A 131 -10.85 26.19 3.30
C ASN A 131 -10.87 24.78 3.93
N ILE A 132 -11.93 24.49 4.68
CA ILE A 132 -12.18 23.19 5.33
C ILE A 132 -13.07 22.26 4.48
N SER A 133 -13.44 22.66 3.26
CA SER A 133 -14.15 21.78 2.34
C SER A 133 -13.21 20.67 1.86
N THR A 134 -13.42 19.47 2.38
CA THR A 134 -12.73 18.27 1.93
C THR A 134 -13.63 17.43 1.03
N GLU A 135 -13.04 16.75 0.06
CA GLU A 135 -13.77 15.76 -0.74
C GLU A 135 -14.32 14.68 0.21
N LYS A 136 -15.55 14.23 -0.02
CA LYS A 136 -16.22 13.28 0.86
C LYS A 136 -16.46 11.95 0.17
N ILE A 137 -16.21 10.86 0.91
CA ILE A 137 -16.68 9.54 0.52
C ILE A 137 -18.10 9.38 1.08
N SER A 138 -18.99 8.79 0.29
CA SER A 138 -20.25 8.23 0.76
C SER A 138 -20.66 7.14 -0.20
N LYS A 139 -20.20 5.91 0.03
CA LYS A 139 -20.33 4.78 -0.89
C LYS A 139 -20.68 3.49 -0.18
N LEU A 140 -21.50 2.66 -0.82
CA LEU A 140 -21.87 1.35 -0.32
C LEU A 140 -20.81 0.31 -0.67
N PHE A 141 -20.64 -0.67 0.21
CA PHE A 141 -19.89 -1.90 -0.06
C PHE A 141 -20.52 -3.07 0.69
N SER A 142 -20.29 -4.28 0.19
CA SER A 142 -20.78 -5.51 0.82
C SER A 142 -19.61 -6.34 1.33
N PHE A 143 -19.74 -6.89 2.53
CA PHE A 143 -18.73 -7.75 3.16
C PHE A 143 -19.41 -8.80 4.05
N ASP A 144 -18.99 -10.06 3.94
CA ASP A 144 -19.58 -11.21 4.65
C ASP A 144 -21.13 -11.30 4.50
N SER A 145 -21.64 -10.98 3.31
CA SER A 145 -23.08 -10.93 2.96
C SER A 145 -23.88 -9.79 3.59
N GLU A 146 -23.21 -8.85 4.27
CA GLU A 146 -23.79 -7.65 4.86
C GLU A 146 -23.47 -6.40 4.04
N ASP A 147 -24.37 -5.42 4.07
CA ASP A 147 -24.21 -4.14 3.37
C ASP A 147 -23.85 -3.01 4.34
N TYR A 148 -22.82 -2.25 3.97
CA TYR A 148 -22.29 -1.15 4.76
C TYR A 148 -22.23 0.14 3.94
N LEU A 149 -22.43 1.28 4.61
CA LEU A 149 -22.11 2.61 4.08
C LEU A 149 -20.77 3.06 4.66
N LEU A 150 -19.80 3.31 3.78
CA LEU A 150 -18.55 3.99 4.11
C LEU A 150 -18.70 5.48 3.81
N SER A 151 -18.38 6.32 4.78
CA SER A 151 -18.27 7.76 4.58
C SER A 151 -17.07 8.36 5.31
N THR A 152 -16.68 9.60 4.96
CA THR A 152 -15.64 10.34 5.69
C THR A 152 -16.28 11.41 6.57
N ASN A 153 -15.72 11.58 7.77
CA ASN A 153 -16.05 12.68 8.68
C ASN A 153 -14.76 13.37 9.13
N TYR A 154 -14.89 14.56 9.69
CA TYR A 154 -13.75 15.27 10.27
C TYR A 154 -14.13 15.97 11.56
N HIS A 155 -13.14 16.08 12.44
CA HIS A 155 -13.22 16.78 13.72
C HIS A 155 -12.18 17.90 13.73
N ILE A 156 -12.57 19.09 14.18
CA ILE A 156 -11.66 20.22 14.34
C ILE A 156 -11.51 20.48 15.83
N ASN A 157 -10.29 20.35 16.33
CA ASN A 157 -9.95 20.72 17.69
C ASN A 157 -9.15 22.01 17.65
N THR A 158 -9.59 23.03 18.39
CA THR A 158 -8.88 24.29 18.55
C THR A 158 -8.45 24.45 20.00
N HIS A 159 -7.16 24.68 20.22
CA HIS A 159 -6.60 24.96 21.54
C HIS A 159 -5.88 26.31 21.50
N ASN A 160 -6.43 27.30 22.22
CA ASN A 160 -5.83 28.61 22.35
C ASN A 160 -4.90 28.59 23.57
N GLU A 161 -3.59 28.65 23.33
CA GLU A 161 -2.61 28.78 24.43
C GLU A 161 -2.52 30.23 24.91
N THR A 162 -2.64 31.19 23.98
CA THR A 162 -2.74 32.64 24.28
C THR A 162 -3.69 33.33 23.29
N PRO A 163 -4.05 34.62 23.48
CA PRO A 163 -4.84 35.36 22.49
C PRO A 163 -4.20 35.48 21.10
N VAL A 164 -2.89 35.23 20.99
CA VAL A 164 -2.11 35.32 19.74
C VAL A 164 -1.51 33.97 19.31
N ASP A 165 -1.72 32.91 20.10
CA ASP A 165 -1.20 31.57 19.83
C ASP A 165 -2.33 30.55 19.92
N SER A 166 -2.74 30.06 18.74
CA SER A 166 -3.87 29.15 18.57
C SER A 166 -3.41 27.95 17.76
N HIS A 167 -3.49 26.76 18.38
CA HIS A 167 -3.23 25.49 17.73
C HIS A 167 -4.54 24.90 17.22
N PHE A 168 -4.54 24.42 15.99
CA PHE A 168 -5.67 23.69 15.41
C PHE A 168 -5.19 22.29 15.00
N SER A 169 -6.03 21.28 15.23
CA SER A 169 -5.86 19.96 14.63
C SER A 169 -7.13 19.59 13.87
N ILE A 170 -6.94 19.03 12.67
CA ILE A 170 -8.01 18.50 11.84
C ILE A 170 -7.79 16.99 11.76
N GLU A 171 -8.77 16.24 12.25
CA GLU A 171 -8.72 14.78 12.29
C GLU A 171 -9.80 14.21 11.39
N HIS A 172 -9.40 13.42 10.40
CA HIS A 172 -10.33 12.72 9.51
C HIS A 172 -10.57 11.29 9.98
N THR A 173 -11.82 10.86 9.91
CA THR A 173 -12.26 9.53 10.32
C THR A 173 -13.05 8.85 9.21
N LEU A 174 -13.03 7.53 9.23
CA LEU A 174 -13.90 6.71 8.40
C LEU A 174 -15.14 6.36 9.22
N VAL A 175 -16.31 6.70 8.72
CA VAL A 175 -17.60 6.35 9.33
C VAL A 175 -18.18 5.15 8.60
N ILE A 176 -18.44 4.09 9.34
CA ILE A 176 -19.05 2.87 8.84
C ILE A 176 -20.41 2.72 9.49
N GLN A 177 -21.44 2.54 8.66
CA GLN A 177 -22.80 2.24 9.13
C GLN A 177 -23.31 0.97 8.46
N LYS A 178 -23.74 -0.02 9.25
CA LYS A 178 -24.41 -1.22 8.76
C LYS A 178 -25.82 -0.84 8.30
N LYS A 179 -26.25 -1.32 7.14
CA LYS A 179 -27.57 -0.94 6.57
C LYS A 179 -28.74 -1.65 7.21
N LYS A 180 -28.51 -2.85 7.70
CA LYS A 180 -29.53 -3.71 8.31
C LYS A 180 -28.98 -4.20 9.63
N GLU A 181 -29.81 -4.19 10.66
CA GLU A 181 -29.49 -4.72 11.99
C GLU A 181 -28.37 -3.96 12.73
N ASN A 182 -28.07 -4.44 13.94
CA ASN A 182 -26.99 -3.92 14.76
C ASN A 182 -25.64 -4.52 14.34
N LEU A 183 -24.58 -3.81 14.66
CA LEU A 183 -23.21 -4.28 14.62
C LEU A 183 -22.87 -5.06 15.89
N SER A 184 -22.03 -6.08 15.73
CA SER A 184 -21.27 -6.73 16.79
C SER A 184 -19.85 -6.17 16.88
N PHE A 185 -19.17 -6.38 18.01
CA PHE A 185 -17.76 -6.00 18.15
C PHE A 185 -16.83 -6.79 17.22
N GLU A 186 -17.18 -8.04 16.90
CA GLU A 186 -16.43 -8.85 15.94
C GLU A 186 -16.54 -8.26 14.52
N GLU A 187 -17.73 -7.83 14.10
CA GLU A 187 -17.92 -7.15 12.82
C GLU A 187 -17.14 -5.84 12.77
N CYS A 188 -17.20 -5.01 13.81
CA CYS A 188 -16.37 -3.80 13.90
C CYS A 188 -14.90 -4.12 13.69
N LYS A 189 -14.36 -5.12 14.41
CA LYS A 189 -12.96 -5.55 14.29
C LYS A 189 -12.62 -6.01 12.87
N LYS A 190 -13.45 -6.86 12.26
CA LYS A 190 -13.22 -7.38 10.91
C LYS A 190 -13.25 -6.26 9.87
N VAL A 191 -14.29 -5.43 9.88
CA VAL A 191 -14.43 -4.31 8.94
C VAL A 191 -13.30 -3.28 9.13
N SER A 192 -12.92 -2.97 10.37
CA SER A 192 -11.77 -2.09 10.64
C SER A 192 -10.46 -2.65 10.08
N HIS A 193 -10.23 -3.96 10.18
CA HIS A 193 -9.05 -4.59 9.58
C HIS A 193 -9.07 -4.55 8.05
N GLU A 194 -10.21 -4.83 7.43
CA GLU A 194 -10.34 -4.75 5.96
C GLU A 194 -10.13 -3.33 5.45
N LEU A 195 -10.71 -2.33 6.10
CA LEU A 195 -10.51 -0.94 5.72
C LEU A 195 -9.07 -0.49 5.98
N ARG A 196 -8.46 -0.86 7.12
CA ARG A 196 -7.04 -0.62 7.37
C ARG A 196 -6.17 -1.19 6.24
N ASN A 197 -6.44 -2.43 5.81
CA ASN A 197 -5.72 -3.08 4.73
C ASN A 197 -5.90 -2.36 3.39
N LEU A 198 -7.15 -2.09 3.00
CA LEU A 198 -7.46 -1.37 1.75
C LEU A 198 -6.77 0.00 1.71
N PHE A 199 -6.93 0.81 2.76
CA PHE A 199 -6.36 2.16 2.79
C PHE A 199 -4.82 2.12 2.85
N SER A 200 -4.23 1.12 3.52
CA SER A 200 -2.77 0.92 3.49
C SER A 200 -2.26 0.59 2.08
N LEU A 201 -3.00 -0.22 1.32
CA LEU A 201 -2.66 -0.53 -0.08
C LEU A 201 -2.76 0.71 -0.97
N LEU A 202 -3.83 1.51 -0.82
CA LEU A 202 -4.03 2.75 -1.61
C LEU A 202 -3.00 3.84 -1.29
N ILE A 203 -2.56 3.92 -0.03
CA ILE A 203 -1.55 4.88 0.42
C ILE A 203 -0.13 4.38 0.13
N GLY A 204 0.12 3.07 0.14
CA GLY A 204 1.48 2.52 0.04
C GLY A 204 2.28 2.59 1.35
N ASN A 205 1.59 2.71 2.48
CA ASN A 205 2.20 2.71 3.82
C ASN A 205 1.33 1.90 4.79
N SER A 206 1.94 1.31 5.81
CA SER A 206 1.24 0.50 6.80
C SER A 206 0.47 1.41 7.77
N LEU A 207 -0.85 1.42 7.69
CA LEU A 207 -1.70 2.18 8.62
C LEU A 207 -2.11 1.30 9.79
N SER A 208 -2.40 1.93 10.92
CA SER A 208 -2.91 1.26 12.12
C SER A 208 -4.26 1.81 12.50
N VAL A 209 -5.08 0.97 13.15
CA VAL A 209 -6.23 1.44 13.90
C VAL A 209 -5.70 2.19 15.13
N SER A 210 -5.88 3.50 15.17
CA SER A 210 -5.47 4.32 16.31
C SER A 210 -6.57 4.41 17.36
N GLU A 211 -7.83 4.46 16.92
CA GLU A 211 -8.99 4.68 17.78
C GLU A 211 -10.28 4.26 17.08
N ILE A 212 -11.26 3.78 17.86
CA ILE A 212 -12.60 3.44 17.39
C ILE A 212 -13.64 3.96 18.38
N TRP A 213 -14.69 4.59 17.85
CA TRP A 213 -15.88 4.98 18.58
C TRP A 213 -17.11 4.29 18.02
N ILE A 214 -17.90 3.64 18.86
CA ILE A 214 -19.20 3.07 18.50
C ILE A 214 -20.33 4.02 18.93
N PHE A 215 -21.39 4.12 18.14
CA PHE A 215 -22.46 5.09 18.35
C PHE A 215 -23.80 4.37 18.51
N ASN A 216 -24.55 4.74 19.54
CA ASN A 216 -25.88 4.15 19.74
C ASN A 216 -26.82 4.52 18.59
N HIS A 217 -27.64 3.56 18.17
CA HIS A 217 -28.59 3.73 17.07
C HIS A 217 -29.68 4.77 17.39
N ASP A 218 -30.23 4.72 18.61
CA ASP A 218 -31.35 5.56 19.03
C ASP A 218 -30.88 6.99 19.42
N ASP A 219 -29.67 7.10 19.98
CA ASP A 219 -29.08 8.34 20.42
C ASP A 219 -27.58 8.42 20.02
N PRO A 220 -27.26 9.03 18.87
CA PRO A 220 -25.88 9.19 18.41
C PRO A 220 -24.99 10.02 19.35
N THR A 221 -25.55 10.76 20.31
CA THR A 221 -24.73 11.47 21.32
C THR A 221 -24.13 10.51 22.35
N ARG A 222 -24.73 9.32 22.49
CA ARG A 222 -24.20 8.24 23.32
C ARG A 222 -23.24 7.38 22.50
N ASN A 223 -21.96 7.67 22.66
CA ASN A 223 -20.88 6.89 22.06
C ASN A 223 -20.00 6.22 23.12
N GLN A 224 -19.26 5.22 22.68
CA GLN A 224 -18.22 4.56 23.49
C GLN A 224 -16.97 4.32 22.69
N TRP A 225 -15.85 4.48 23.36
CA TRP A 225 -14.58 4.02 22.83
C TRP A 225 -14.53 2.49 22.88
N LEU A 226 -14.08 1.87 21.80
CA LEU A 226 -13.91 0.42 21.66
C LEU A 226 -12.44 0.08 21.40
N TYR A 227 -11.90 -0.86 22.17
CA TYR A 227 -10.58 -1.44 21.99
C TYR A 227 -10.64 -2.91 21.65
N PHE A 228 -9.75 -3.32 20.76
CA PHE A 228 -9.40 -4.72 20.54
C PHE A 228 -7.93 -4.86 20.15
N PRO A 229 -7.30 -6.02 20.43
CA PRO A 229 -5.96 -6.33 19.96
C PRO A 229 -5.83 -6.24 18.45
N THR A 230 -4.86 -5.46 17.98
CA THR A 230 -4.52 -5.34 16.56
C THR A 230 -3.04 -4.98 16.38
N VAL A 231 -2.48 -5.29 15.22
CA VAL A 231 -1.11 -4.92 14.87
C VAL A 231 -1.01 -3.41 14.73
N LEU A 232 -0.01 -2.82 15.40
CA LEU A 232 0.30 -1.39 15.32
C LEU A 232 1.62 -1.17 14.57
N TYR A 233 1.54 -0.40 13.49
CA TYR A 233 2.66 0.15 12.74
C TYR A 233 3.02 1.57 13.22
N ALA A 234 3.77 2.35 12.45
CA ALA A 234 4.14 3.72 12.82
C ALA A 234 2.91 4.60 13.13
N GLN A 235 2.99 5.41 14.19
CA GLN A 235 1.95 6.39 14.55
C GLN A 235 1.76 7.46 13.46
N GLN A 236 2.87 7.85 12.82
CA GLN A 236 2.92 8.81 11.73
C GLN A 236 3.50 8.11 10.49
N PRO A 237 2.69 7.34 9.74
CA PRO A 237 3.16 6.63 8.55
C PRO A 237 3.39 7.58 7.37
N LEU A 238 2.80 8.78 7.39
CA LEU A 238 2.96 9.84 6.41
C LEU A 238 3.35 11.12 7.13
N GLN A 239 4.38 11.79 6.62
CA GLN A 239 4.69 13.17 6.97
C GLN A 239 3.96 14.13 6.01
N TYR A 240 3.86 13.76 4.73
CA TYR A 240 3.24 14.57 3.69
C TYR A 240 2.31 13.75 2.81
N ALA A 241 1.28 14.38 2.25
CA ALA A 241 0.29 13.69 1.42
C ALA A 241 0.87 13.10 0.11
N PHE A 242 1.90 13.74 -0.45
CA PHE A 242 2.59 13.26 -1.66
C PHE A 242 3.41 11.98 -1.43
N GLU A 243 3.60 11.56 -0.18
CA GLU A 243 4.19 10.27 0.17
C GLU A 243 3.19 9.11 0.01
N ALA A 244 1.93 9.39 -0.33
CA ALA A 244 0.94 8.38 -0.70
C ALA A 244 1.05 8.01 -2.20
N LEU A 245 0.58 6.81 -2.57
CA LEU A 245 0.57 6.34 -3.96
C LEU A 245 -0.45 7.11 -4.80
N PHE A 246 -1.68 7.20 -4.33
CA PHE A 246 -2.74 7.95 -4.99
C PHE A 246 -3.15 9.16 -4.15
N PRO A 247 -3.30 10.36 -4.72
CA PRO A 247 -3.93 11.46 -4.03
C PRO A 247 -5.40 11.15 -3.71
N PHE A 248 -5.85 11.46 -2.50
CA PHE A 248 -7.25 11.25 -2.10
C PHE A 248 -8.25 11.99 -3.01
N ALA A 249 -7.91 13.23 -3.38
CA ALA A 249 -8.71 14.05 -4.28
C ALA A 249 -8.88 13.40 -5.65
N TYR A 250 -7.84 12.78 -6.21
CA TYR A 250 -7.92 12.07 -7.49
C TYR A 250 -8.93 10.91 -7.41
N LEU A 251 -8.84 10.06 -6.38
CA LEU A 251 -9.76 8.92 -6.22
C LEU A 251 -11.23 9.36 -6.10
N THR A 252 -11.46 10.51 -5.47
CA THR A 252 -12.81 11.03 -5.25
C THR A 252 -13.36 11.74 -6.48
N ASN A 253 -12.56 12.62 -7.11
CA ASN A 253 -12.95 13.38 -8.30
C ASN A 253 -13.21 12.46 -9.51
N GLU A 254 -12.41 11.39 -9.67
CA GLU A 254 -12.59 10.38 -10.70
C GLU A 254 -13.62 9.28 -10.32
N ASN A 255 -14.33 9.45 -9.20
CA ASN A 255 -15.36 8.53 -8.70
C ASN A 255 -14.90 7.05 -8.61
N LYS A 256 -13.62 6.81 -8.26
CA LYS A 256 -13.01 5.47 -8.23
C LYS A 256 -13.47 4.59 -7.09
N TRP A 257 -13.96 5.20 -6.00
CA TRP A 257 -14.33 4.49 -4.76
C TRP A 257 -15.29 3.31 -4.96
N VAL A 258 -16.28 3.43 -5.85
CA VAL A 258 -17.23 2.34 -6.13
C VAL A 258 -16.51 1.11 -6.68
N SER A 259 -15.65 1.32 -7.69
CA SER A 259 -14.88 0.24 -8.30
C SER A 259 -13.92 -0.38 -7.29
N ILE A 260 -13.18 0.46 -6.57
CA ILE A 260 -12.18 0.02 -5.58
C ILE A 260 -12.84 -0.86 -4.51
N LEU A 261 -13.92 -0.38 -3.89
CA LEU A 261 -14.61 -1.14 -2.83
C LEU A 261 -15.18 -2.45 -3.39
N THR A 262 -15.85 -2.40 -4.54
CA THR A 262 -16.44 -3.60 -5.17
C THR A 262 -15.37 -4.65 -5.48
N GLN A 263 -14.26 -4.25 -6.08
CA GLN A 263 -13.18 -5.16 -6.45
C GLN A 263 -12.41 -5.70 -5.23
N TYR A 264 -12.16 -4.85 -4.22
CA TYR A 264 -11.44 -5.24 -3.01
C TYR A 264 -12.22 -6.29 -2.19
N PHE A 265 -13.52 -6.06 -1.97
CA PHE A 265 -14.33 -6.93 -1.13
C PHE A 265 -14.83 -8.20 -1.85
N SER A 266 -14.89 -8.22 -3.18
CA SER A 266 -15.32 -9.39 -3.95
C SER A 266 -14.25 -10.48 -4.11
N LYS A 267 -12.97 -10.16 -3.93
CA LYS A 267 -11.86 -11.10 -4.14
C LYS A 267 -11.25 -11.51 -2.81
N ASN A 268 -10.96 -12.81 -2.65
CA ASN A 268 -10.23 -13.29 -1.48
C ASN A 268 -8.73 -12.96 -1.57
N THR A 269 -8.18 -12.57 -2.73
CA THR A 269 -6.76 -12.23 -2.88
C THR A 269 -6.31 -11.13 -1.91
N SER A 270 -7.16 -10.15 -1.64
CA SER A 270 -6.88 -9.08 -0.68
C SER A 270 -6.59 -9.63 0.72
N ARG A 271 -7.48 -10.50 1.20
CA ARG A 271 -7.43 -11.17 2.51
C ARG A 271 -6.38 -12.27 2.56
N ASP A 272 -6.25 -13.07 1.52
CA ASP A 272 -5.39 -14.25 1.55
C ASP A 272 -3.95 -13.95 1.16
N ILE A 273 -3.68 -12.82 0.48
CA ILE A 273 -2.37 -12.48 -0.08
C ILE A 273 -1.97 -11.03 0.21
N TRP A 274 -2.75 -10.04 -0.25
CA TRP A 274 -2.29 -8.63 -0.27
C TRP A 274 -2.13 -8.00 1.10
N GLN A 275 -2.87 -8.44 2.11
CA GLN A 275 -2.65 -7.98 3.49
C GLN A 275 -1.23 -8.23 4.01
N ARG A 276 -0.47 -9.19 3.42
CA ARG A 276 0.92 -9.46 3.78
C ARG A 276 1.90 -8.41 3.25
N LEU A 277 1.48 -7.53 2.35
CA LEU A 277 2.31 -6.41 1.87
C LEU A 277 2.47 -5.33 2.94
N LEU A 278 1.51 -5.18 3.85
CA LEU A 278 1.53 -4.12 4.86
C LEU A 278 2.79 -4.16 5.73
N PRO A 279 3.20 -5.29 6.33
CA PRO A 279 4.48 -5.38 7.03
C PRO A 279 5.71 -5.09 6.15
N SER A 280 5.61 -5.29 4.83
CA SER A 280 6.72 -5.12 3.88
C SER A 280 7.00 -3.67 3.46
N TYR A 281 6.15 -2.71 3.85
CA TYR A 281 6.43 -1.28 3.67
C TYR A 281 7.46 -0.75 4.67
N GLY A 282 7.55 -1.37 5.84
CA GLY A 282 8.53 -1.02 6.87
C GLY A 282 9.91 -1.63 6.62
N LYS A 283 10.93 -1.10 7.31
CA LYS A 283 12.25 -1.75 7.36
C LYS A 283 12.16 -2.98 8.26
N MET A 284 12.45 -4.16 7.71
CA MET A 284 12.70 -5.35 8.51
C MET A 284 14.13 -5.29 9.08
N ALA A 285 14.32 -5.84 10.28
CA ALA A 285 15.63 -5.82 10.97
C ALA A 285 16.73 -6.54 10.16
N VAL A 286 16.35 -7.53 9.35
CA VAL A 286 17.23 -8.31 8.49
C VAL A 286 16.65 -8.28 7.08
N TRP A 287 17.45 -7.80 6.12
CA TRP A 287 16.98 -7.39 4.81
C TRP A 287 16.59 -8.56 3.89
N GLU A 288 17.25 -9.71 4.07
CA GLU A 288 16.97 -10.96 3.37
C GLU A 288 15.53 -11.42 3.61
N TYR A 289 15.03 -11.27 4.85
CA TYR A 289 13.64 -11.60 5.17
C TYR A 289 12.65 -10.63 4.54
N GLY A 290 13.04 -9.36 4.36
CA GLY A 290 12.25 -8.38 3.62
C GLY A 290 12.05 -8.80 2.16
N ILE A 291 13.13 -9.22 1.50
CA ILE A 291 13.07 -9.77 0.13
C ILE A 291 12.26 -11.06 0.11
N LEU A 292 12.57 -12.02 0.99
CA LEU A 292 11.88 -13.30 1.09
C LEU A 292 10.37 -13.12 1.23
N SER A 293 9.92 -12.22 2.11
CA SER A 293 8.49 -11.92 2.29
C SER A 293 7.84 -11.49 0.96
N ARG A 294 8.46 -10.56 0.24
CA ARG A 294 7.96 -10.07 -1.07
C ARG A 294 7.94 -11.20 -2.11
N VAL A 295 8.93 -12.09 -2.13
CA VAL A 295 8.96 -13.25 -3.04
C VAL A 295 7.86 -14.26 -2.73
N VAL A 296 7.63 -14.53 -1.45
CA VAL A 296 6.55 -15.43 -1.02
C VAL A 296 5.20 -14.86 -1.48
N ILE A 297 4.98 -13.55 -1.34
CA ILE A 297 3.75 -12.89 -1.82
C ILE A 297 3.61 -13.05 -3.34
N LEU A 298 4.68 -12.81 -4.11
CA LEU A 298 4.70 -13.04 -5.56
C LEU A 298 4.35 -14.50 -5.91
N GLU A 299 4.96 -15.47 -5.22
CA GLU A 299 4.73 -16.90 -5.44
C GLU A 299 3.28 -17.30 -5.13
N MET A 300 2.71 -16.77 -4.05
CA MET A 300 1.32 -17.01 -3.66
C MET A 300 0.35 -16.46 -4.72
N TYR A 301 0.56 -15.21 -5.14
CA TYR A 301 -0.28 -14.60 -6.16
C TYR A 301 -0.17 -15.30 -7.51
N ALA A 302 1.06 -15.59 -7.95
CA ALA A 302 1.27 -16.35 -9.18
C ALA A 302 0.67 -17.75 -9.08
N GLY A 303 0.69 -18.38 -7.89
CA GLY A 303 0.01 -19.63 -7.58
C GLY A 303 -1.50 -19.59 -7.86
N VAL A 304 -2.18 -18.54 -7.39
CA VAL A 304 -3.62 -18.32 -7.63
C VAL A 304 -3.92 -18.10 -9.12
N LYS A 305 -3.08 -17.34 -9.85
CA LYS A 305 -3.27 -17.12 -11.29
C LYS A 305 -2.93 -18.33 -12.15
N THR A 306 -2.13 -19.26 -11.64
CA THR A 306 -1.62 -20.42 -12.39
C THR A 306 -2.36 -21.72 -12.13
N THR A 307 -3.40 -21.73 -11.27
CA THR A 307 -4.09 -22.94 -10.78
C THR A 307 -4.96 -23.68 -11.82
N LYS A 308 -4.57 -23.73 -13.10
CA LYS A 308 -5.16 -24.70 -14.05
C LYS A 308 -4.80 -26.12 -13.59
N LYS A 309 -5.81 -27.01 -13.61
CA LYS A 309 -5.84 -28.38 -13.02
C LYS A 309 -4.47 -29.08 -12.93
N LYS A 310 -4.14 -29.56 -11.73
CA LYS A 310 -3.00 -30.44 -11.43
C LYS A 310 -3.01 -31.64 -12.38
N LEU A 311 -2.17 -31.64 -13.41
CA LEU A 311 -1.93 -32.82 -14.23
C LEU A 311 -0.86 -33.67 -13.53
N LYS A 312 -1.21 -34.93 -13.30
CA LYS A 312 -0.37 -35.91 -12.64
C LYS A 312 -0.46 -37.20 -13.45
N MET A 313 0.68 -37.80 -13.78
CA MET A 313 0.67 -39.15 -14.35
C MET A 313 0.19 -40.13 -13.30
N GLU A 314 -0.45 -41.21 -13.73
CA GLU A 314 -0.78 -42.32 -12.83
C GLU A 314 0.49 -42.77 -12.09
N ASN A 315 0.38 -43.01 -10.78
CA ASN A 315 1.55 -43.28 -9.93
C ASN A 315 2.35 -44.51 -10.40
N ASN A 316 1.67 -45.53 -10.93
CA ASN A 316 2.30 -46.74 -11.46
C ASN A 316 3.12 -46.42 -12.71
N LEU A 317 2.51 -45.74 -13.68
CA LEU A 317 3.19 -45.31 -14.90
C LEU A 317 4.41 -44.40 -14.62
N CYS A 318 4.32 -43.52 -13.61
CA CYS A 318 5.46 -42.69 -13.21
C CYS A 318 6.60 -43.50 -12.57
N LYS A 319 6.28 -44.51 -11.74
CA LYS A 319 7.29 -45.42 -11.19
C LYS A 319 7.98 -46.20 -12.29
N ASP A 320 7.23 -46.70 -13.27
CA ASP A 320 7.78 -47.48 -14.38
C ASP A 320 8.67 -46.60 -15.27
N PHE A 321 8.21 -45.39 -15.61
CA PHE A 321 9.02 -44.41 -16.33
C PHE A 321 10.34 -44.08 -15.61
N LYS A 322 10.31 -43.88 -14.28
CA LYS A 322 11.53 -43.62 -13.50
C LYS A 322 12.49 -44.82 -13.49
N LYS A 323 11.97 -46.05 -13.41
CA LYS A 323 12.80 -47.26 -13.50
C LYS A 323 13.46 -47.41 -14.86
N GLU A 324 12.74 -47.12 -15.94
CA GLU A 324 13.30 -47.18 -17.29
C GLU A 324 14.35 -46.08 -17.53
N LEU A 325 14.15 -44.87 -17.00
CA LEU A 325 15.17 -43.82 -16.98
C LEU A 325 16.42 -44.24 -16.20
N GLU A 326 16.25 -44.82 -15.01
CA GLU A 326 17.35 -45.33 -14.20
C GLU A 326 18.21 -46.35 -14.98
N LYS A 327 17.57 -47.35 -15.58
CA LYS A 327 18.27 -48.34 -16.42
C LYS A 327 18.99 -47.71 -17.60
N THR A 328 18.36 -46.72 -18.25
CA THR A 328 18.95 -46.03 -19.41
C THR A 328 20.22 -45.27 -19.02
N ILE A 329 20.19 -44.58 -17.88
CA ILE A 329 21.35 -43.85 -17.33
C ILE A 329 22.48 -44.82 -16.97
N ASP A 330 22.15 -45.94 -16.31
CA ASP A 330 23.14 -46.95 -15.94
C ASP A 330 23.77 -47.61 -17.18
N THR A 331 22.95 -47.89 -18.21
CA THR A 331 23.42 -48.42 -19.50
C THR A 331 24.35 -47.43 -20.19
N PHE A 332 24.01 -46.15 -20.21
CA PHE A 332 24.87 -45.10 -20.78
C PHE A 332 26.23 -45.03 -20.07
N LYS A 333 26.21 -45.03 -18.73
CA LYS A 333 27.40 -45.04 -17.86
C LYS A 333 28.32 -46.23 -18.18
N SER A 334 27.76 -47.43 -18.29
CA SER A 334 28.50 -48.64 -18.68
C SER A 334 29.03 -48.55 -20.12
N SER A 335 28.22 -48.10 -21.08
CA SER A 335 28.61 -48.04 -22.49
C SER A 335 29.76 -47.07 -22.81
N LYS A 336 29.95 -46.06 -21.96
CA LYS A 336 30.98 -45.03 -22.11
C LYS A 336 32.15 -45.19 -21.14
N ASN A 337 32.17 -46.26 -20.33
CA ASN A 337 33.18 -46.51 -19.30
C ASN A 337 33.46 -45.27 -18.43
N ILE A 338 32.39 -44.61 -17.97
CA ILE A 338 32.52 -43.34 -17.25
C ILE A 338 33.12 -43.60 -15.86
N SER A 339 34.17 -42.87 -15.51
CA SER A 339 34.90 -43.00 -14.24
C SER A 339 35.35 -41.64 -13.72
N GLY A 340 35.80 -41.58 -12.46
CA GLY A 340 36.32 -40.37 -11.82
C GLY A 340 35.25 -39.28 -11.65
N ASP A 341 35.59 -38.02 -11.85
CA ASP A 341 34.70 -36.88 -11.60
C ASP A 341 33.42 -36.92 -12.46
N ASN A 342 33.52 -37.42 -13.69
CA ASN A 342 32.35 -37.60 -14.58
C ASN A 342 31.33 -38.57 -13.98
N GLN A 343 31.79 -39.55 -13.20
CA GLN A 343 30.92 -40.50 -12.52
C GLN A 343 30.10 -39.81 -11.41
N ILE A 344 30.75 -38.96 -10.62
CA ILE A 344 30.12 -38.19 -9.55
C ILE A 344 29.05 -37.25 -10.13
N VAL A 345 29.35 -36.60 -11.25
CA VAL A 345 28.41 -35.71 -11.95
C VAL A 345 27.19 -36.48 -12.44
N ILE A 346 27.39 -37.65 -13.08
CA ILE A 346 26.28 -38.46 -13.60
C ILE A 346 25.43 -39.07 -12.48
N ASP A 347 26.03 -39.56 -11.40
CA ASP A 347 25.27 -40.07 -10.26
C ASP A 347 24.45 -38.95 -9.59
N SER A 348 24.99 -37.73 -9.56
CA SER A 348 24.25 -36.54 -9.10
C SER A 348 23.09 -36.20 -10.04
N MET A 349 23.29 -36.23 -11.36
CA MET A 349 22.23 -36.05 -12.36
C MET A 349 21.15 -37.12 -12.24
N LYS A 350 21.55 -38.40 -12.09
CA LYS A 350 20.65 -39.54 -11.87
C LYS A 350 19.76 -39.30 -10.66
N LYS A 351 20.36 -38.92 -9.52
CA LYS A 351 19.64 -38.59 -8.30
C LYS A 351 18.63 -37.46 -8.51
N CYS A 352 19.00 -36.40 -9.23
CA CYS A 352 18.09 -35.29 -9.54
C CYS A 352 16.92 -35.73 -10.44
N ILE A 353 17.20 -36.46 -11.52
CA ILE A 353 16.18 -36.95 -12.47
C ILE A 353 15.16 -37.85 -11.76
N LEU A 354 15.64 -38.81 -10.96
CA LEU A 354 14.78 -39.75 -10.24
C LEU A 354 13.97 -39.08 -9.11
N ASN A 355 14.47 -37.97 -8.56
CA ASN A 355 13.75 -37.18 -7.55
C ASN A 355 12.74 -36.18 -8.13
N THR A 356 12.61 -36.07 -9.46
CA THR A 356 11.60 -35.22 -10.10
C THR A 356 10.19 -35.61 -9.62
N LYS A 357 9.41 -34.64 -9.16
CA LYS A 357 8.06 -34.88 -8.61
C LYS A 357 7.09 -35.30 -9.72
N ASN A 358 6.19 -36.26 -9.43
CA ASN A 358 5.12 -36.70 -10.33
C ASN A 358 3.96 -35.69 -10.36
N THR A 359 4.25 -34.46 -10.79
CA THR A 359 3.30 -33.35 -10.81
C THR A 359 3.78 -32.31 -11.81
N ILE A 360 2.89 -31.81 -12.66
CA ILE A 360 3.12 -30.56 -13.39
C ILE A 360 2.82 -29.39 -12.44
N PHE A 361 3.53 -29.30 -11.31
CA PHE A 361 3.53 -28.04 -10.58
C PHE A 361 4.38 -27.08 -11.39
N PRO A 362 3.81 -25.97 -11.89
CA PRO A 362 4.63 -24.97 -12.54
C PRO A 362 5.68 -24.51 -11.53
N THR A 363 6.93 -24.53 -11.95
CA THR A 363 8.06 -23.95 -11.23
C THR A 363 7.77 -22.49 -10.93
N LEU A 364 8.44 -21.91 -9.93
CA LEU A 364 8.32 -20.48 -9.63
C LEU A 364 8.57 -19.62 -10.89
N ARG A 365 9.49 -20.05 -11.76
CA ARG A 365 9.77 -19.41 -13.05
C ARG A 365 8.57 -19.46 -13.99
N GLU A 366 7.98 -20.62 -14.23
CA GLU A 366 6.81 -20.74 -15.11
C GLU A 366 5.59 -19.95 -14.57
N LYS A 367 5.42 -19.93 -13.25
CA LYS A 367 4.38 -19.12 -12.61
C LYS A 367 4.60 -17.64 -12.84
N TYR A 368 5.83 -17.18 -12.64
CA TYR A 368 6.26 -15.80 -12.89
C TYR A 368 6.08 -15.42 -14.36
N GLU A 369 6.57 -16.23 -15.30
CA GLU A 369 6.45 -15.97 -16.74
C GLU A 369 4.99 -15.84 -17.18
N LYS A 370 4.10 -16.67 -16.62
CA LYS A 370 2.66 -16.55 -16.88
C LYS A 370 2.11 -15.24 -16.31
N LEU A 371 2.45 -14.91 -15.07
CA LEU A 371 1.98 -13.71 -14.40
C LEU A 371 2.45 -12.45 -15.14
N MET A 372 3.70 -12.41 -15.59
CA MET A 372 4.23 -11.30 -16.35
C MET A 372 3.53 -11.11 -17.71
N ARG A 373 2.81 -12.10 -18.25
CA ARG A 373 2.00 -11.89 -19.46
C ARG A 373 0.73 -11.08 -19.20
N GLU A 374 0.33 -10.88 -17.94
CA GLU A 374 -0.85 -10.10 -17.57
C GLU A 374 -0.59 -8.58 -17.58
N ILE A 375 0.68 -8.16 -17.61
CA ILE A 375 1.08 -6.75 -17.70
C ILE A 375 1.68 -6.44 -19.07
N SER A 376 1.41 -5.23 -19.58
CA SER A 376 1.90 -4.83 -20.89
C SER A 376 3.42 -4.67 -20.91
N PRO A 377 4.06 -4.80 -22.10
CA PRO A 377 5.47 -4.48 -22.27
C PRO A 377 5.81 -3.04 -21.82
N ALA A 378 4.90 -2.09 -22.01
CA ALA A 378 5.14 -0.69 -21.63
C ALA A 378 5.24 -0.53 -20.11
N LEU A 379 4.35 -1.19 -19.35
CA LEU A 379 4.40 -1.16 -17.89
C LEU A 379 5.65 -1.88 -17.35
N LYS A 380 6.03 -3.03 -17.96
CA LYS A 380 7.29 -3.73 -17.61
C LYS A 380 8.52 -2.84 -17.79
N ASP A 381 8.62 -2.17 -18.93
CA ASP A 381 9.69 -1.23 -19.23
C ASP A 381 9.74 -0.08 -18.20
N ALA A 382 8.56 0.40 -17.79
CA ALA A 382 8.43 1.49 -16.82
C ALA A 382 8.89 1.09 -15.41
N ILE A 383 8.51 -0.10 -14.95
CA ILE A 383 8.89 -0.59 -13.60
C ILE A 383 10.31 -1.15 -13.51
N THR A 384 10.98 -1.35 -14.65
CA THR A 384 12.37 -1.84 -14.77
C THR A 384 12.66 -3.16 -14.05
N PHE A 385 11.64 -4.02 -13.89
CA PHE A 385 11.80 -5.36 -13.31
C PHE A 385 12.05 -6.40 -14.42
N THR A 386 13.29 -6.85 -14.54
CA THR A 386 13.75 -7.74 -15.61
C THR A 386 13.75 -9.22 -15.22
N ASP A 387 13.94 -10.12 -16.20
CA ASP A 387 14.10 -11.55 -15.90
C ASP A 387 15.38 -11.85 -15.12
N ASP A 388 16.44 -11.07 -15.33
CA ASP A 388 17.68 -11.15 -14.54
C ASP A 388 17.44 -10.76 -13.07
N ASP A 389 16.63 -9.72 -12.85
CA ASP A 389 16.19 -9.30 -11.52
C ASP A 389 15.43 -10.44 -10.83
N PHE A 390 14.51 -11.11 -11.54
CA PHE A 390 13.80 -12.28 -11.03
C PHE A 390 14.74 -13.45 -10.68
N ILE A 391 15.74 -13.75 -11.52
CA ILE A 391 16.73 -14.81 -11.24
C ILE A 391 17.50 -14.52 -9.96
N LYS A 392 17.91 -13.26 -9.73
CA LYS A 392 18.63 -12.84 -8.53
C LYS A 392 17.76 -12.94 -7.28
N ILE A 393 16.53 -12.44 -7.35
CA ILE A 393 15.57 -12.55 -6.25
C ILE A 393 15.30 -14.00 -5.87
N LYS A 394 15.13 -14.88 -6.88
CA LYS A 394 14.97 -16.31 -6.66
C LYS A 394 16.19 -16.90 -5.97
N LYS A 395 17.40 -16.52 -6.38
CA LYS A 395 18.65 -16.97 -5.75
C LYS A 395 18.75 -16.53 -4.30
N ILE A 396 18.40 -15.28 -3.98
CA ILE A 396 18.35 -14.78 -2.59
C ILE A 396 17.38 -15.63 -1.78
N ARG A 397 16.15 -15.84 -2.27
CA ARG A 397 15.16 -16.68 -1.61
C ARG A 397 15.66 -18.10 -1.37
N ASP A 398 16.22 -18.75 -2.38
CA ASP A 398 16.71 -20.13 -2.27
C ASP A 398 17.86 -20.20 -1.26
N ASN A 399 18.80 -19.25 -1.28
CA ASN A 399 19.88 -19.19 -0.31
C ASN A 399 19.37 -18.97 1.13
N THR A 400 18.49 -17.99 1.34
CA THR A 400 17.92 -17.69 2.67
C THR A 400 17.14 -18.87 3.24
N VAL A 401 16.32 -19.53 2.42
CA VAL A 401 15.53 -20.71 2.85
C VAL A 401 16.42 -21.91 3.20
N HIS A 402 17.57 -22.04 2.54
CA HIS A 402 18.51 -23.14 2.77
C HIS A 402 19.64 -22.81 3.75
N GLY A 403 19.64 -21.60 4.35
CA GLY A 403 20.69 -21.16 5.26
C GLY A 403 22.07 -21.07 4.61
N LEU A 404 22.11 -20.83 3.29
CA LEU A 404 23.35 -20.73 2.52
C LEU A 404 23.85 -19.28 2.50
N ASP A 405 25.16 -19.11 2.55
CA ASP A 405 25.77 -17.80 2.40
C ASP A 405 25.42 -17.16 1.05
N TYR A 406 24.83 -15.97 1.10
CA TYR A 406 24.63 -15.15 -0.08
C TYR A 406 25.85 -14.24 -0.27
N LYS A 407 26.56 -14.44 -1.39
CA LYS A 407 27.58 -13.48 -1.85
C LYS A 407 26.86 -12.35 -2.58
N GLY A 408 26.93 -11.15 -2.00
CA GLY A 408 26.39 -9.92 -2.59
C GLY A 408 26.98 -9.63 -3.96
N ASN A 409 26.26 -8.82 -4.76
CA ASN A 409 26.76 -8.37 -6.07
C ASN A 409 27.90 -7.35 -5.97
N SER A 410 27.98 -6.62 -4.85
CA SER A 410 29.02 -5.63 -4.60
C SER A 410 30.18 -6.24 -3.80
N SER A 411 31.40 -5.71 -4.01
CA SER A 411 32.54 -6.00 -3.16
C SER A 411 32.29 -5.46 -1.74
N GLY A 412 32.31 -6.32 -0.72
CA GLY A 412 32.13 -5.93 0.68
C GLY A 412 30.67 -6.04 1.16
N SER A 413 30.27 -5.16 2.06
CA SER A 413 28.96 -5.16 2.74
C SER A 413 27.90 -4.27 2.07
N ASP A 414 28.11 -3.83 0.83
CA ASP A 414 27.16 -3.01 0.11
C ASP A 414 26.01 -3.87 -0.45
N ILE A 415 24.78 -3.53 -0.05
CA ILE A 415 23.54 -4.23 -0.44
C ILE A 415 22.57 -3.30 -1.18
N THR A 416 23.07 -2.16 -1.69
CA THR A 416 22.23 -1.14 -2.34
C THR A 416 21.45 -1.71 -3.52
N TYR A 417 22.09 -2.56 -4.32
CA TYR A 417 21.46 -3.21 -5.46
C TYR A 417 20.33 -4.17 -5.02
N GLU A 418 20.56 -4.99 -4.01
CA GLU A 418 19.55 -5.89 -3.44
C GLU A 418 18.35 -5.12 -2.86
N MET A 419 18.58 -3.97 -2.24
CA MET A 419 17.51 -3.11 -1.72
C MET A 419 16.69 -2.47 -2.83
N GLN A 420 17.35 -1.94 -3.86
CA GLN A 420 16.67 -1.41 -5.05
C GLN A 420 15.87 -2.49 -5.77
N LEU A 421 16.42 -3.69 -5.90
CA LEU A 421 15.76 -4.86 -6.47
C LEU A 421 14.53 -5.28 -5.65
N SER A 422 14.66 -5.29 -4.32
CA SER A 422 13.54 -5.51 -3.41
C SER A 422 12.42 -4.51 -3.64
N ASP A 423 12.77 -3.23 -3.80
CA ASP A 423 11.82 -2.14 -3.98
C ASP A 423 11.12 -2.20 -5.35
N ARG A 424 11.83 -2.57 -6.43
CA ARG A 424 11.21 -2.88 -7.72
C ARG A 424 10.22 -4.04 -7.63
N LEU A 425 10.55 -5.10 -6.88
CA LEU A 425 9.61 -6.19 -6.65
C LEU A 425 8.37 -5.71 -5.91
N LEU A 426 8.51 -4.83 -4.91
CA LEU A 426 7.37 -4.25 -4.22
C LEU A 426 6.51 -3.39 -5.16
N VAL A 427 7.13 -2.58 -6.04
CA VAL A 427 6.40 -1.84 -7.09
C VAL A 427 5.63 -2.79 -7.99
N LEU A 428 6.23 -3.88 -8.47
CA LEU A 428 5.56 -4.90 -9.27
C LEU A 428 4.34 -5.49 -8.55
N LEU A 429 4.47 -5.84 -7.27
CA LEU A 429 3.36 -6.36 -6.47
C LEU A 429 2.24 -5.31 -6.31
N MET A 430 2.58 -4.05 -6.09
CA MET A 430 1.60 -2.96 -6.03
C MET A 430 0.89 -2.74 -7.37
N CYS A 431 1.57 -2.88 -8.51
CA CYS A 431 0.92 -2.85 -9.82
C CYS A 431 -0.16 -3.94 -9.93
N PHE A 432 0.12 -5.17 -9.49
CA PHE A 432 -0.88 -6.23 -9.48
C PHE A 432 -2.06 -5.95 -8.55
N VAL A 433 -1.80 -5.41 -7.36
CA VAL A 433 -2.86 -4.96 -6.44
C VAL A 433 -3.77 -3.95 -7.16
N TYR A 434 -3.19 -2.96 -7.83
CA TYR A 434 -3.97 -1.91 -8.49
C TYR A 434 -4.74 -2.38 -9.70
N LEU A 435 -4.18 -3.27 -10.51
CA LEU A 435 -4.92 -3.94 -11.58
C LEU A 435 -6.10 -4.72 -11.01
N GLU A 436 -5.95 -5.40 -9.87
CA GLU A 436 -7.05 -6.10 -9.23
C GLU A 436 -8.11 -5.17 -8.63
N LEU A 437 -7.73 -3.96 -8.18
CA LEU A 437 -8.64 -2.91 -7.70
C LEU A 437 -9.35 -2.16 -8.85
N GLY A 438 -9.00 -2.43 -10.10
CA GLY A 438 -9.63 -1.86 -11.29
C GLY A 438 -8.98 -0.57 -11.81
N PHE A 439 -7.74 -0.28 -11.40
CA PHE A 439 -6.95 0.78 -12.02
C PHE A 439 -6.39 0.32 -13.37
N THR A 440 -6.28 1.27 -14.30
CA THR A 440 -5.61 1.05 -15.58
C THR A 440 -4.10 1.23 -15.46
N GLU A 441 -3.33 0.69 -16.41
CA GLU A 441 -1.86 0.84 -16.39
C GLU A 441 -1.42 2.31 -16.54
N THR A 442 -2.19 3.15 -17.23
CA THR A 442 -1.92 4.59 -17.37
C THR A 442 -2.07 5.31 -16.02
N GLU A 443 -3.10 4.97 -15.25
CA GLU A 443 -3.34 5.50 -13.90
C GLU A 443 -2.27 5.05 -12.92
N ILE A 444 -1.87 3.77 -13.00
CA ILE A 444 -0.76 3.24 -12.21
C ILE A 444 0.53 3.99 -12.55
N ALA A 445 0.86 4.14 -13.84
CA ALA A 445 2.06 4.88 -14.25
C ALA A 445 2.04 6.34 -13.77
N SER A 446 0.90 7.02 -13.85
CA SER A 446 0.73 8.38 -13.36
C SER A 446 0.92 8.47 -11.85
N SER A 447 0.38 7.51 -11.09
CA SER A 447 0.59 7.41 -9.63
C SER A 447 2.06 7.20 -9.28
N LEU A 448 2.73 6.24 -9.94
CA LEU A 448 4.14 5.94 -9.71
C LEU A 448 5.05 7.14 -10.05
N GLN A 449 4.68 7.95 -11.03
CA GLN A 449 5.44 9.14 -11.44
C GLN A 449 5.40 10.26 -10.39
N HIS A 450 4.27 10.45 -9.72
CA HIS A 450 4.05 11.58 -8.81
C HIS A 450 4.19 11.23 -7.33
N SER A 451 4.18 9.94 -6.99
CA SER A 451 4.29 9.50 -5.61
C SER A 451 5.74 9.53 -5.12
N HIS A 452 5.94 10.01 -3.89
CA HIS A 452 7.22 9.96 -3.19
C HIS A 452 7.25 8.82 -2.14
N CYS A 453 6.45 7.77 -2.31
CA CYS A 453 6.60 6.57 -1.49
C CYS A 453 8.07 6.12 -1.50
N LYS A 454 8.60 5.78 -0.31
CA LYS A 454 10.03 5.45 -0.14
C LYS A 454 10.48 4.33 -1.08
N PHE A 455 9.65 3.28 -1.24
CA PHE A 455 9.97 2.16 -2.11
C PHE A 455 9.87 2.51 -3.61
N ILE A 456 9.09 3.52 -4.01
CA ILE A 456 9.09 4.00 -5.40
C ILE A 456 10.40 4.72 -5.71
N ILE A 457 10.80 5.62 -4.81
CA ILE A 457 12.06 6.35 -4.93
C ILE A 457 13.24 5.35 -4.95
N GLY A 458 13.23 4.37 -4.04
CA GLY A 458 14.25 3.33 -3.96
C GLY A 458 14.33 2.41 -5.17
N ALA A 459 13.20 2.16 -5.85
CA ALA A 459 13.13 1.25 -7.00
C ALA A 459 13.86 1.77 -8.26
N ASN A 460 14.12 3.08 -8.38
CA ASN A 460 14.75 3.70 -9.55
C ASN A 460 14.08 3.25 -10.87
N LEU A 461 12.80 3.60 -10.97
CA LEU A 461 11.94 3.30 -12.11
C LEU A 461 12.36 4.10 -13.35
N ASN A 462 11.97 3.63 -14.54
CA ASN A 462 12.25 4.35 -15.77
C ASN A 462 11.27 5.53 -15.94
N LYS A 463 11.70 6.71 -15.47
CA LYS A 463 10.92 7.95 -15.51
C LYS A 463 10.38 8.28 -16.91
N ARG A 464 11.21 8.09 -17.96
CA ARG A 464 10.81 8.31 -19.36
C ARG A 464 9.69 7.38 -19.80
N LYS A 465 9.77 6.10 -19.45
CA LYS A 465 8.73 5.13 -19.81
C LYS A 465 7.45 5.36 -19.00
N LEU A 466 7.57 5.74 -17.73
CA LEU A 466 6.43 6.13 -16.89
C LEU A 466 5.69 7.35 -17.46
N SER A 467 6.41 8.42 -17.83
CA SER A 467 5.81 9.65 -18.35
C SER A 467 5.14 9.46 -19.71
N LEU A 468 5.70 8.60 -20.58
CA LEU A 468 5.05 8.21 -21.83
C LEU A 468 3.81 7.33 -21.61
N LEU A 469 3.88 6.37 -20.67
CA LEU A 469 2.76 5.46 -20.37
C LEU A 469 1.61 6.18 -19.65
N SER A 470 1.90 7.14 -18.78
CA SER A 470 0.89 7.95 -18.09
C SER A 470 0.20 8.96 -19.01
N GLY A 471 0.76 9.22 -20.20
CA GLY A 471 0.29 10.25 -21.11
C GLY A 471 0.71 11.66 -20.70
N ASN A 472 1.55 11.82 -19.66
CA ASN A 472 2.04 13.12 -19.20
C ASN A 472 3.15 13.69 -20.11
N ALA A 473 3.78 12.84 -20.92
CA ALA A 473 4.78 13.24 -21.90
C ALA A 473 4.47 12.76 -23.31
N MET A 474 4.94 13.54 -24.30
CA MET A 474 4.86 13.18 -25.71
C MET A 474 6.23 12.84 -26.29
N LEU A 475 6.33 11.77 -27.09
CA LEU A 475 7.51 11.51 -27.91
C LEU A 475 7.37 12.21 -29.26
N ILE A 476 8.31 13.08 -29.59
CA ILE A 476 8.34 13.86 -30.83
C ILE A 476 9.59 13.46 -31.61
N LYS A 477 9.39 12.78 -32.74
CA LYS A 477 10.49 12.41 -33.65
C LYS A 477 10.65 13.48 -34.72
N LEU A 478 11.76 14.19 -34.71
CA LEU A 478 12.03 15.22 -35.71
C LEU A 478 12.24 14.60 -37.09
N THR A 479 11.63 15.19 -38.12
CA THR A 479 11.78 14.75 -39.50
C THR A 479 13.13 15.15 -40.10
N GLU A 480 13.67 16.29 -39.67
CA GLU A 480 14.98 16.78 -40.08
C GLU A 480 15.83 17.13 -38.85
N GLN A 481 17.15 17.01 -38.99
CA GLN A 481 18.07 17.44 -37.94
C GLN A 481 18.07 18.96 -37.76
N PRO A 482 18.16 19.44 -36.51
CA PRO A 482 18.47 20.83 -36.24
C PRO A 482 19.78 21.23 -36.93
N LYS A 483 19.73 22.24 -37.80
CA LYS A 483 20.85 22.71 -38.62
C LYS A 483 21.78 23.61 -37.81
N ASN A 484 21.23 24.53 -37.02
CA ASN A 484 22.01 25.59 -36.37
C ASN A 484 22.01 25.52 -34.85
N MET A 485 21.43 24.48 -34.24
CA MET A 485 21.43 24.36 -32.77
C MET A 485 21.52 22.92 -32.28
N VAL A 486 22.10 22.75 -31.10
CA VAL A 486 22.06 21.50 -30.31
C VAL A 486 21.02 21.68 -29.22
N LEU A 487 20.08 20.75 -29.10
CA LEU A 487 19.11 20.73 -28.00
C LEU A 487 19.79 20.22 -26.71
N ARG A 488 19.47 20.86 -25.60
CA ARG A 488 19.84 20.45 -24.25
C ARG A 488 18.58 20.12 -23.48
N ASP A 489 18.68 19.15 -22.59
CA ASP A 489 17.68 18.96 -21.55
C ASP A 489 17.45 20.34 -20.88
N TYR A 490 16.20 20.71 -20.59
CA TYR A 490 15.79 22.03 -20.07
C TYR A 490 15.67 23.20 -21.06
N ASP A 491 15.98 23.05 -22.35
CA ASP A 491 15.62 24.11 -23.31
C ASP A 491 14.10 24.23 -23.44
N MET A 492 13.59 25.46 -23.45
CA MET A 492 12.24 25.74 -23.92
C MET A 492 12.22 25.66 -25.44
N VAL A 493 11.51 24.68 -25.97
CA VAL A 493 11.54 24.33 -27.39
C VAL A 493 10.21 24.61 -28.05
N VAL A 494 10.29 25.10 -29.30
CA VAL A 494 9.12 25.26 -30.16
C VAL A 494 9.24 24.32 -31.34
N VAL A 495 8.23 23.50 -31.54
CA VAL A 495 8.16 22.54 -32.65
C VAL A 495 6.94 22.83 -33.52
N ASN A 496 7.11 22.71 -34.83
CA ASN A 496 6.03 22.79 -35.80
C ASN A 496 5.54 21.36 -36.10
N HIS A 497 4.23 21.14 -36.01
CA HIS A 497 3.57 19.89 -36.38
C HIS A 497 2.71 20.11 -37.62
N LEU A 498 3.04 19.42 -38.70
CA LEU A 498 2.20 19.37 -39.90
C LEU A 498 1.22 18.20 -39.75
N ILE A 499 -0.04 18.52 -39.45
CA ILE A 499 -1.04 17.50 -39.07
C ILE A 499 -1.28 16.51 -40.23
N ARG A 500 -1.31 16.99 -41.49
CA ARG A 500 -1.63 16.15 -42.66
C ARG A 500 -0.59 15.06 -42.92
N THR A 501 0.69 15.40 -42.74
CA THR A 501 1.82 14.50 -42.99
C THR A 501 2.33 13.83 -41.72
N ASN A 502 1.81 14.24 -40.56
CA ASN A 502 2.30 13.88 -39.24
C ASN A 502 3.83 14.08 -39.08
N THR A 503 4.35 15.17 -39.65
CA THR A 503 5.79 15.50 -39.60
C THR A 503 6.06 16.60 -38.60
N TRP A 504 7.23 16.52 -37.96
CA TRP A 504 7.64 17.38 -36.86
C TRP A 504 8.96 18.06 -37.19
N TYR A 505 9.01 19.37 -37.02
CA TYR A 505 10.21 20.17 -37.29
C TYR A 505 10.51 21.06 -36.09
N LEU A 506 11.78 21.19 -35.73
CA LEU A 506 12.20 22.17 -34.74
C LEU A 506 12.09 23.58 -35.34
N ASN A 507 11.39 24.47 -34.66
CA ASN A 507 11.39 25.88 -35.01
C ASN A 507 12.62 26.56 -34.38
N GLU A 508 13.78 26.39 -35.03
CA GLU A 508 15.08 26.87 -34.54
C GLU A 508 15.08 28.37 -34.24
N GLN A 509 14.44 29.17 -35.09
CA GLN A 509 14.42 30.63 -34.94
C GLN A 509 13.71 31.05 -33.65
N ILE A 510 12.51 30.51 -33.39
CA ILE A 510 11.74 30.84 -32.19
C ILE A 510 12.39 30.23 -30.95
N THR A 511 12.88 28.99 -31.05
CA THR A 511 13.58 28.32 -29.96
C THR A 511 14.83 29.09 -29.53
N GLN A 512 15.59 29.63 -30.49
CA GLN A 512 16.75 30.47 -30.19
C GLN A 512 16.35 31.79 -29.51
N LYS A 513 15.25 32.43 -29.96
CA LYS A 513 14.71 33.61 -29.28
C LYS A 513 14.29 33.32 -27.83
N LEU A 514 13.65 32.16 -27.58
CA LEU A 514 13.28 31.76 -26.21
C LEU A 514 14.50 31.65 -25.30
N ARG A 515 15.62 31.10 -25.80
CA ARG A 515 16.86 30.98 -25.04
C ARG A 515 17.46 32.33 -24.64
N THR A 516 17.35 33.34 -25.50
CA THR A 516 18.05 34.62 -25.31
C THR A 516 17.17 35.72 -24.71
N GLU A 517 15.88 35.73 -25.05
CA GLU A 517 15.00 36.88 -24.82
C GLU A 517 13.93 36.62 -23.76
N TYR A 518 13.33 35.42 -23.69
CA TYR A 518 12.13 35.17 -22.89
C TYR A 518 12.31 35.49 -21.39
N ARG A 519 13.46 35.14 -20.79
CA ARG A 519 13.73 35.40 -19.36
C ARG A 519 13.79 36.89 -19.01
N ASN A 520 13.95 37.78 -20.00
CA ASN A 520 14.13 39.22 -19.81
C ASN A 520 12.88 40.03 -20.13
N ILE A 521 11.82 39.38 -20.63
CA ILE A 521 10.60 40.03 -21.08
C ILE A 521 9.55 39.63 -20.05
N GLY A 522 9.04 40.60 -19.27
CA GLY A 522 8.10 40.37 -18.15
C GLY A 522 6.72 39.85 -18.55
N VAL A 523 6.64 38.94 -19.52
CA VAL A 523 5.44 38.19 -19.90
C VAL A 523 5.20 37.08 -18.90
N SER A 524 3.96 36.94 -18.45
CA SER A 524 3.57 35.99 -17.40
C SER A 524 3.62 34.53 -17.84
N THR A 525 3.45 34.21 -19.13
CA THR A 525 3.46 32.82 -19.61
C THR A 525 4.22 32.62 -20.92
N LEU A 526 4.85 31.45 -21.05
CA LEU A 526 5.61 31.05 -22.24
C LEU A 526 4.72 31.00 -23.49
N LEU A 527 3.49 30.50 -23.33
CA LEU A 527 2.54 30.36 -24.42
C LEU A 527 2.12 31.72 -24.99
N ASP A 528 1.91 32.71 -24.14
CA ASP A 528 1.54 34.06 -24.57
C ASP A 528 2.70 34.75 -25.30
N TYR A 529 3.93 34.56 -24.80
CA TYR A 529 5.12 35.04 -25.49
C TYR A 529 5.22 34.45 -26.91
N VAL A 530 5.09 33.12 -27.06
CA VAL A 530 5.16 32.47 -28.38
C VAL A 530 4.02 32.93 -29.29
N LYS A 531 2.79 33.08 -28.78
CA LYS A 531 1.67 33.64 -29.55
C LYS A 531 1.93 35.08 -30.03
N GLY A 532 2.67 35.88 -29.27
CA GLY A 532 3.02 37.25 -29.66
C GLY A 532 4.04 37.34 -30.80
N ILE A 533 4.88 36.33 -30.99
CA ILE A 533 5.94 36.31 -32.01
C ILE A 533 5.63 35.41 -33.22
N VAL A 534 4.62 34.53 -33.12
CA VAL A 534 4.17 33.67 -34.22
C VAL A 534 3.10 34.41 -35.05
N PRO A 535 3.27 34.54 -36.38
CA PRO A 535 2.25 35.15 -37.23
C PRO A 535 0.93 34.37 -37.16
N ASN A 536 -0.18 35.06 -36.89
CA ASN A 536 -1.48 34.43 -36.74
C ASN A 536 -2.02 33.97 -38.10
N LYS A 537 -1.88 32.67 -38.42
CA LYS A 537 -2.40 32.08 -39.67
C LYS A 537 -3.71 31.34 -39.43
N LYS A 538 -4.64 31.45 -40.39
CA LYS A 538 -5.94 30.77 -40.34
C LYS A 538 -5.75 29.25 -40.32
N GLY A 539 -6.28 28.58 -39.29
CA GLY A 539 -6.16 27.13 -39.11
C GLY A 539 -4.91 26.65 -38.35
N GLN A 540 -4.13 27.56 -37.77
CA GLN A 540 -2.98 27.24 -36.91
C GLN A 540 -3.42 27.16 -35.45
N LYS A 541 -3.03 26.10 -34.73
CA LYS A 541 -3.27 25.93 -33.29
C LYS A 541 -1.92 25.93 -32.58
N ILE A 542 -1.82 26.66 -31.48
CA ILE A 542 -0.62 26.67 -30.63
C ILE A 542 -1.00 26.08 -29.28
N GLU A 543 -0.29 25.03 -28.87
CA GLU A 543 -0.55 24.31 -27.64
C GLU A 543 0.74 24.08 -26.84
N LEU A 544 0.60 24.02 -25.52
CA LEU A 544 1.70 23.78 -24.60
C LEU A 544 1.65 22.32 -24.15
N ILE A 545 2.73 21.59 -24.36
CA ILE A 545 2.95 20.26 -23.83
C ILE A 545 3.86 20.39 -22.61
N GLN A 546 3.39 19.88 -21.47
CA GLN A 546 4.12 19.99 -20.20
C GLN A 546 5.47 19.27 -20.23
N GLN A 547 5.55 18.11 -20.88
CA GLN A 547 6.77 17.33 -21.03
C GLN A 547 6.85 16.69 -22.42
N ALA A 548 7.98 16.79 -23.10
CA ALA A 548 8.22 16.12 -24.36
C ALA A 548 9.63 15.53 -24.44
N TYR A 549 9.74 14.35 -25.02
CA TYR A 549 11.01 13.76 -25.43
C TYR A 549 11.19 14.02 -26.91
N ILE A 550 12.22 14.78 -27.28
CA ILE A 550 12.51 15.09 -28.68
C ILE A 550 13.63 14.17 -29.15
N GLU A 551 13.29 13.30 -30.10
CA GLU A 551 14.20 12.36 -30.72
C GLU A 551 14.78 12.95 -32.02
N SER A 552 16.10 12.96 -32.10
CA SER A 552 16.90 13.38 -33.25
C SER A 552 17.98 12.33 -33.55
N GLU A 553 18.71 12.44 -34.66
CA GLU A 553 19.81 11.50 -34.98
C GLU A 553 20.96 11.61 -33.97
N ARG A 554 21.07 12.76 -33.30
CA ARG A 554 22.09 13.00 -32.26
C ARG A 554 21.69 12.40 -30.91
N GLY A 555 20.48 11.87 -30.79
CA GLY A 555 19.92 11.33 -29.57
C GLY A 555 18.60 11.98 -29.19
N GLU A 556 18.10 11.55 -28.03
CA GLU A 556 16.88 12.07 -27.43
C GLU A 556 17.20 13.07 -26.31
N THR A 557 16.38 14.11 -26.19
CA THR A 557 16.48 15.15 -25.17
C THR A 557 15.13 15.37 -24.48
N GLU A 558 15.15 15.67 -23.18
CA GLU A 558 13.95 15.88 -22.36
C GLU A 558 13.66 17.38 -22.18
N HIS A 559 12.44 17.79 -22.54
CA HIS A 559 12.01 19.18 -22.50
C HIS A 559 10.74 19.35 -21.67
N TYR A 560 10.78 20.30 -20.75
CA TYR A 560 9.62 20.74 -19.98
C TYR A 560 9.07 22.03 -20.60
N SER A 561 7.75 22.12 -20.73
CA SER A 561 7.06 23.25 -21.38
C SER A 561 7.41 23.44 -22.87
N THR A 562 7.17 22.40 -23.68
CA THR A 562 7.35 22.42 -25.14
C THR A 562 6.15 23.08 -25.81
N VAL A 563 6.36 24.08 -26.66
CA VAL A 563 5.27 24.70 -27.44
C VAL A 563 5.17 24.05 -28.81
N VAL A 564 3.99 23.54 -29.12
CA VAL A 564 3.68 22.95 -30.43
C VAL A 564 2.84 23.91 -31.25
N ILE A 565 3.29 24.14 -32.48
CA ILE A 565 2.60 24.92 -33.49
C ILE A 565 2.03 23.95 -34.53
N CYS A 566 0.75 23.63 -34.39
CA CYS A 566 0.01 22.75 -35.27
C CYS A 566 -0.52 23.50 -36.50
N SER A 567 -0.20 23.02 -37.70
CA SER A 567 -0.65 23.61 -38.96
C SER A 567 -1.40 22.58 -39.82
N CYS A 568 -2.56 22.97 -40.37
CA CYS A 568 -3.42 22.11 -41.19
C CYS A 568 -3.14 22.14 -42.70
N ASN A 569 -2.06 22.81 -43.13
CA ASN A 569 -1.73 22.99 -44.56
C ASN A 569 -1.46 21.67 -45.27
#